data_AF-A0A7C7V1I1-F1
#
_entry.id   AF-A0A7C7V1I1-F1
#
_cell.length_a   1.000
_cell.length_b   1.000
_cell.length_c   1.000
_cell.angle_alpha   90.00
_cell.angle_beta   90.00
_cell.angle_gamma   90.00
#
_symmetry.space_group_name_H-M   'P 1'
#
loop_
_entity.id
_entity.type
_entity.pdbx_description
1 polymer ?
#
loop_
_entity_poly.entity_id
_entity_poly.type
_entity_poly.pdbx_seq_one_letter_code
_entity_poly.pdbx_strand_id
1 'polypeptide(L)' 'MKKILLAHGSGGEETQKLIKNLFLKYFSNEILNKLEDASILTISGEIAFTTDAFTVSPIFFKGG' A
#
# COMPACT_ATOMS: atom_id res chain seq x y z
N MET A 1 18.12 -12.06 11.93
CA MET A 1 16.81 -12.06 11.22
C MET A 1 16.33 -10.63 11.09
N LYS A 2 15.93 -10.18 9.89
CA LYS A 2 15.14 -8.94 9.75
C LYS A 2 13.71 -9.23 10.23
N LYS A 3 13.16 -8.37 11.09
CA LYS A 3 11.80 -8.49 11.64
C LYS A 3 10.90 -7.41 11.05
N ILE A 4 9.61 -7.70 10.92
CA ILE A 4 8.61 -6.66 10.67
C ILE A 4 8.30 -5.94 11.99
N LEU A 5 8.37 -4.61 11.96
CA LEU A 5 8.06 -3.71 13.06
C LEU A 5 6.77 -2.93 12.75
N LEU A 6 6.14 -2.36 13.78
CA LEU A 6 4.97 -1.48 13.63
C LEU A 6 5.24 -0.29 12.69
N ALA A 7 6.47 0.23 12.69
CA ALA A 7 6.88 1.33 11.80
C ALA A 7 6.70 1.00 10.30
N HIS A 8 6.73 -0.27 9.90
CA HIS A 8 6.48 -0.64 8.50
C HIS A 8 5.00 -0.55 8.10
N GLY A 9 4.08 -0.46 9.07
CA GLY A 9 2.64 -0.30 8.84
C GLY A 9 2.12 1.11 9.16
N SER A 10 2.99 2.08 9.47
CA SER A 10 2.56 3.43 9.88
C SER A 10 2.36 4.42 8.73
N GLY A 11 2.59 3.99 7.48
CA GLY A 11 2.49 4.83 6.28
C GLY A 11 3.66 5.78 6.03
N GLY A 12 4.69 5.74 6.90
CA GLY A 12 5.84 6.65 6.84
C GLY A 12 7.04 6.12 6.04
N GLU A 13 8.23 6.64 6.35
CA GLU A 13 9.48 6.30 5.67
C GLU A 13 9.77 4.79 5.66
N GLU A 14 9.55 4.10 6.79
CA GLU A 14 9.80 2.67 6.89
C GLU A 14 8.80 1.83 6.06
N THR A 15 7.55 2.27 5.94
CA THR A 15 6.58 1.69 5.00
C THR A 15 7.06 1.85 3.55
N GLN A 16 7.49 3.06 3.16
CA GLN A 16 8.01 3.30 1.81
C GLN A 16 9.27 2.48 1.51
N LYS A 17 10.19 2.34 2.47
CA LYS A 17 11.37 1.48 2.32
C LYS A 17 10.98 0.02 2.13
N LEU A 18 9.98 -0.48 2.86
CA LEU A 18 9.48 -1.85 2.68
C LEU A 18 8.88 -2.04 1.27
N ILE A 19 8.05 -1.12 0.81
CA ILE A 19 7.48 -1.12 -0.55
C ILE A 19 8.57 -1.15 -1.61
N LYS A 20 9.51 -0.21 -1.56
CA LYS A 20 10.56 -0.09 -2.58
C LYS A 20 11.55 -1.25 -2.57
N ASN A 21 12.01 -1.67 -1.39
CA ASN A 21 13.13 -2.63 -1.29
C ASN A 21 12.68 -4.10 -1.31
N LEU A 22 11.41 -4.38 -0.99
CA LEU A 22 10.88 -5.73 -0.98
C LEU A 22 9.85 -5.94 -2.08
N PHE A 23 8.75 -5.17 -2.08
CA PHE A 23 7.64 -5.44 -2.99
C PHE A 23 7.98 -5.09 -4.44
N LEU A 24 8.49 -3.89 -4.71
CA LEU A 24 8.89 -3.52 -6.08
C LEU A 24 10.05 -4.36 -6.61
N LYS A 25 10.92 -4.89 -5.74
CA LYS A 25 11.99 -5.81 -6.15
C LYS A 25 11.43 -7.05 -6.87
N TYR A 26 10.29 -7.59 -6.43
CA TYR A 26 9.73 -8.83 -6.96
C TYR A 26 8.51 -8.64 -7.86
N PHE A 27 7.79 -7.52 -7.73
CA PHE A 27 6.54 -7.27 -8.45
C PHE A 27 6.56 -6.02 -9.33
N SER A 28 7.71 -5.34 -9.48
CA SER A 28 7.79 -4.13 -10.30
C SER A 28 7.27 -4.34 -11.72
N ASN A 29 6.50 -3.37 -12.16
CA ASN A 29 5.97 -3.23 -13.50
C ASN A 29 5.51 -1.78 -13.67
N GLU A 30 5.22 -1.36 -14.90
CA GLU A 30 4.86 0.03 -15.22
C GLU A 30 3.64 0.55 -14.45
N ILE A 31 2.72 -0.33 -14.05
CA ILE A 31 1.52 0.03 -13.30
C ILE A 31 1.89 0.29 -11.83
N LEU A 32 2.57 -0.66 -11.18
CA LEU A 32 2.91 -0.55 -9.75
C LEU A 32 4.02 0.46 -9.46
N ASN A 33 4.90 0.75 -10.42
CA ASN A 33 6.01 1.70 -10.24
C ASN A 33 5.54 3.15 -10.05
N LYS A 34 4.27 3.46 -10.35
CA LYS A 34 3.69 4.79 -10.15
C LYS A 34 3.47 5.13 -8.67
N LEU A 35 3.22 4.12 -7.83
CA LEU A 35 3.01 4.28 -6.38
C LEU A 35 1.93 5.33 -6.03
N GLU A 36 0.87 5.37 -6.82
CA GLU A 36 -0.31 6.25 -6.65
C GLU A 36 -1.39 5.56 -5.81
N ASP A 37 -2.45 6.30 -5.46
CA ASP A 37 -3.59 5.79 -4.66
C ASP A 37 -4.40 4.69 -5.35
N ALA A 38 -4.29 4.56 -6.68
CA ALA A 38 -4.95 3.52 -7.47
C ALA A 38 -4.12 3.16 -8.71
N SER A 39 -4.29 1.93 -9.19
CA SER A 39 -3.79 1.49 -10.49
C SER A 39 -4.83 1.76 -11.58
N ILE A 40 -4.40 2.28 -12.73
CA ILE A 40 -5.24 2.38 -13.93
C ILE A 40 -5.03 1.15 -14.80
N LEU A 41 -6.11 0.39 -15.03
CA LEU A 41 -6.12 -0.82 -15.85
C LEU A 41 -6.93 -0.57 -17.12
N THR A 42 -6.37 -0.92 -18.28
CA THR A 42 -7.07 -0.84 -19.58
C THR A 42 -7.54 -2.22 -20.00
N ILE A 43 -8.83 -2.51 -19.78
CA ILE A 43 -9.44 -3.80 -20.13
C ILE A 43 -10.56 -3.58 -21.16
N SER A 44 -11.59 -2.82 -20.77
CA SER A 44 -12.70 -2.39 -21.63
C SER A 44 -13.02 -0.91 -21.34
N GLY A 45 -12.02 -0.05 -21.53
CA GLY A 45 -11.98 1.31 -20.97
C GLY A 45 -10.99 1.40 -19.81
N GLU A 46 -10.87 2.59 -19.22
CA GLU A 46 -10.00 2.84 -18.07
C GLU A 46 -10.72 2.51 -16.76
N ILE A 47 -10.11 1.66 -15.95
CA ILE A 47 -10.61 1.25 -14.63
C ILE A 47 -9.59 1.69 -13.58
N ALA A 48 -10.02 2.51 -12.62
CA ALA A 48 -9.26 2.76 -11.41
C ALA A 48 -9.51 1.63 -10.40
N PHE A 49 -8.44 0.97 -9.94
CA PHE A 49 -8.50 -0.12 -8.97
C PHE A 49 -7.59 0.17 -7.78
N THR A 50 -8.13 0.04 -6.56
CA THR A 50 -7.40 0.24 -5.31
C THR A 50 -7.89 -0.73 -4.23
N THR A 51 -7.12 -0.90 -3.18
CA THR A 51 -7.46 -1.73 -2.01
C THR A 51 -6.87 -1.12 -0.75
N ASP A 52 -7.58 -1.27 0.36
CA ASP A 52 -7.10 -0.89 1.69
C ASP A 52 -7.73 -1.79 2.76
N ALA A 53 -7.15 -1.80 3.95
CA ALA A 53 -7.65 -2.52 5.11
C ALA A 53 -7.68 -1.62 6.35
N PHE A 54 -8.74 -1.73 7.14
CA PHE A 54 -8.91 -0.94 8.36
C PHE A 54 -8.60 -1.79 9.60
N THR A 55 -7.62 -1.36 10.40
CA THR A 55 -7.22 -2.02 11.65
C THR A 55 -7.37 -1.12 12.87
N VAL A 56 -8.24 -0.11 12.78
CA VAL A 56 -8.47 0.86 13.85
C VAL A 56 -8.97 0.18 15.13
N SER A 57 -8.53 0.67 16.28
CA SER A 57 -8.95 0.18 17.60
C SER A 57 -8.98 1.34 18.60
N PRO A 58 -10.04 1.53 19.39
CA PRO A 58 -11.25 0.69 19.47
C PRO A 58 -12.12 0.77 18.20
N ILE A 59 -13.08 -0.15 18.06
CA ILE A 59 -14.02 -0.16 16.91
C ILE A 59 -14.92 1.08 16.91
N PHE A 60 -15.22 1.65 18.08
CA PHE A 60 -16.01 2.87 18.24
C PHE A 60 -15.22 3.92 19.02
N PHE A 61 -15.08 5.12 18.45
CA PHE A 61 -14.40 6.28 19.02
C PHE A 61 -15.13 7.58 18.65
N LYS A 62 -14.70 8.70 19.24
CA LYS A 62 -15.31 10.00 18.95
C LYS A 62 -14.94 10.44 17.53
N GLY A 63 -15.88 10.31 16.59
CA GLY A 63 -15.68 10.60 15.17
C GLY A 63 -15.78 9.38 14.25
N GLY A 64 -15.99 8.18 14.82
CA GLY A 64 -16.18 6.90 14.12
C GLY A 64 -16.12 5.77 15.12
#